data_AF-A0A1W9SWC0-F1
#
_entry.id   AF-A0A1W9SWC0-F1
#
_cell.length_a   1.000
_cell.length_b   1.000
_cell.length_c   1.000
_cell.angle_alpha   90.00
_cell.angle_beta   90.00
_cell.angle_gamma   90.00
#
_symmetry.space_group_name_H-M   'P 1'
#
loop_
_entity.id
_entity.type
_entity.pdbx_description
1 polymer ?
#
loop_
_entity_poly.entity_id
_entity_poly.type
_entity_poly.pdbx_seq_one_letter_code
_entity_poly.pdbx_strand_id
1 'polypeptide(L)'
;MKINSTINRYILKEMFMPFSINVCVFTFLFLMTKMVDITNWIVNYNLGLTAVLRLIFFTLPWLLVFIIPMSVMMAVLLTFLRLSGDNEIVALKSCGMSI
;
A
#
# COMPACT_ATOMS: atom_id res chain seq x y z
N MET A 1 -15.78 8.43 23.88
CA MET A 1 -15.61 8.55 22.42
C MET A 1 -16.23 7.33 21.75
N LYS A 2 -17.40 7.46 21.12
CA LYS A 2 -18.01 6.33 20.40
C LYS A 2 -17.20 6.09 19.12
N ILE A 3 -16.34 5.09 19.17
CA ILE A 3 -15.53 4.59 18.04
C ILE A 3 -16.39 4.20 16.82
N ASN A 4 -17.71 3.99 17.01
CA ASN A 4 -18.69 3.71 15.95
C ASN A 4 -19.47 4.96 15.48
N SER A 5 -18.78 5.97 14.98
CA SER A 5 -19.43 6.95 14.09
C SER A 5 -19.40 6.40 12.66
N THR A 6 -20.51 6.51 11.93
CA THR A 6 -20.63 6.08 10.52
C THR A 6 -19.52 6.69 9.64
N ILE A 7 -19.05 7.89 9.99
CA ILE A 7 -17.98 8.62 9.31
C ILE A 7 -16.62 7.93 9.47
N ASN A 8 -16.28 7.44 10.67
CA ASN A 8 -15.00 6.72 10.86
C ASN A 8 -14.96 5.46 10.01
N ARG A 9 -16.09 4.73 9.91
CA ARG A 9 -16.21 3.55 9.06
C ARG A 9 -16.08 3.91 7.58
N TYR A 10 -16.63 5.06 7.18
CA TYR A 10 -16.50 5.58 5.82
C TYR A 10 -15.04 5.91 5.48
N ILE A 11 -14.35 6.71 6.30
CA ILE A 11 -12.95 7.06 6.09
C ILE A 11 -12.07 5.81 6.04
N LEU A 12 -12.25 4.85 6.97
CA LEU A 12 -11.48 3.60 6.95
C LEU A 12 -11.74 2.76 5.69
N LYS A 13 -12.99 2.68 5.23
CA LYS A 13 -13.34 1.99 3.96
C LYS A 13 -12.67 2.70 2.78
N GLU A 14 -12.61 4.01 2.83
CA GLU A 14 -12.00 4.83 1.80
C GLU A 14 -10.48 4.73 1.75
N MET A 15 -9.83 4.54 2.90
CA MET A 15 -8.39 4.29 3.00
C MET A 15 -7.99 2.91 2.47
N PHE A 16 -8.88 1.91 2.55
CA PHE A 16 -8.57 0.55 2.13
C PHE A 16 -8.27 0.43 0.63
N MET A 17 -8.97 1.22 -0.20
CA MET A 17 -8.78 1.24 -1.65
C MET A 17 -7.37 1.76 -2.06
N PRO A 18 -6.93 2.98 -1.69
CA PRO A 18 -5.59 3.46 -2.01
C PRO A 18 -4.50 2.65 -1.29
N PHE A 19 -4.73 2.14 -0.08
CA PHE A 19 -3.80 1.23 0.59
C PHE A 19 -3.51 -0.01 -0.26
N SER A 20 -4.56 -0.70 -0.73
CA SER A 20 -4.40 -1.94 -1.52
C SER A 20 -3.67 -1.68 -2.84
N ILE A 21 -4.00 -0.57 -3.52
CA ILE A 21 -3.34 -0.16 -4.76
C ILE A 21 -1.86 0.15 -4.49
N ASN A 22 -1.56 0.92 -3.44
CA ASN A 22 -0.18 1.27 -3.08
C ASN A 22 0.65 0.04 -2.71
N VAL A 23 0.10 -0.93 -1.97
CA VAL A 23 0.80 -2.18 -1.66
C VAL A 23 1.15 -2.93 -2.93
N CYS A 24 0.22 -3.05 -3.89
CA CYS A 24 0.49 -3.68 -5.18
C CYS A 24 1.58 -2.94 -5.96
N VAL A 25 1.50 -1.61 -6.07
CA VAL A 25 2.46 -0.79 -6.80
C VAL A 25 3.85 -0.87 -6.18
N PHE A 26 3.97 -0.70 -4.85
CA PHE A 26 5.26 -0.77 -4.18
C PHE A 26 5.86 -2.17 -4.23
N THR A 27 5.05 -3.23 -4.11
CA THR A 27 5.54 -4.61 -4.28
C THR A 27 6.14 -4.81 -5.67
N PHE A 28 5.46 -4.31 -6.71
CA PHE A 28 5.96 -4.38 -8.08
C PHE A 28 7.26 -3.57 -8.28
N LEU A 29 7.32 -2.35 -7.75
CA LEU A 29 8.52 -1.51 -7.81
C LEU A 29 9.73 -2.14 -7.11
N PHE A 30 9.53 -2.77 -5.95
CA PHE A 30 10.59 -3.51 -5.25
C PHE A 30 11.04 -4.76 -6.03
N LEU A 31 10.10 -5.44 -6.70
CA LEU A 31 10.45 -6.58 -7.54
C LEU A 31 11.29 -6.15 -8.75
N MET A 32 10.98 -4.99 -9.34
CA MET A 32 11.75 -4.42 -10.45
C MET A 32 13.19 -4.10 -10.06
N THR A 33 13.41 -3.59 -8.84
CA THR A 33 14.78 -3.36 -8.33
C THR A 33 15.57 -4.65 -8.13
N LYS A 34 14.89 -5.80 -7.98
CA LYS A 34 15.50 -7.13 -7.87
C LYS A 34 15.68 -7.86 -9.20
N MET A 35 15.27 -7.28 -10.33
CA MET A 35 15.39 -7.91 -11.65
C MET A 35 16.84 -8.21 -12.05
N VAL A 36 17.79 -7.34 -11.67
CA VAL A 36 19.22 -7.56 -11.94
C VAL A 36 19.75 -8.76 -11.14
N ASP A 37 19.38 -8.87 -9.86
CA ASP A 37 19.74 -10.01 -9.00
C ASP A 37 19.15 -11.31 -9.55
N ILE A 38 17.88 -11.28 -9.92
CA ILE A 38 17.16 -12.43 -10.52
C ILE A 38 17.84 -12.90 -11.80
N THR A 39 18.23 -11.98 -12.68
CA THR A 39 18.90 -12.32 -13.94
C THR A 39 20.27 -12.96 -13.67
N ASN A 40 21.01 -12.43 -12.69
CA ASN A 40 22.30 -13.02 -12.30
C ASN A 40 22.14 -14.44 -11.73
N TRP A 41 21.09 -14.70 -10.96
CA TRP A 41 20.78 -16.04 -10.44
C TRP A 41 20.46 -17.04 -11.54
N ILE A 42 19.71 -16.64 -12.57
CA ILE A 42 19.36 -17.52 -13.68
C ILE A 42 20.59 -17.80 -14.55
N VAL A 43 21.34 -16.77 -14.93
CA VAL A 43 22.44 -16.88 -15.91
C VAL A 43 23.69 -17.50 -15.30
N ASN A 44 24.13 -17.04 -14.12
CA ASN A 44 25.40 -17.50 -13.54
C ASN A 44 25.26 -18.80 -12.74
N TYR A 45 24.10 -19.04 -12.13
CA TYR A 45 23.89 -20.19 -11.23
C TYR A 45 23.00 -21.29 -11.84
N ASN A 46 22.56 -21.16 -13.10
CA ASN A 46 21.65 -22.11 -13.77
C ASN A 46 20.40 -22.46 -12.94
N LEU A 47 19.91 -21.49 -12.15
CA LEU A 47 18.74 -21.71 -11.31
C LEU A 47 17.49 -21.83 -12.19
N GLY A 48 16.79 -22.95 -12.05
CA GLY A 48 15.51 -23.16 -12.72
C GLY A 48 14.47 -22.09 -12.34
N LEU A 49 13.61 -21.71 -13.28
CA LEU A 49 12.61 -20.64 -13.11
C LEU A 49 11.70 -20.85 -11.89
N THR A 50 11.41 -22.11 -11.56
CA THR A 50 10.65 -22.50 -10.37
C THR A 50 11.36 -22.18 -9.06
N ALA A 51 12.68 -22.33 -9.01
CA ALA A 51 13.48 -21.98 -7.84
C ALA A 51 13.50 -20.46 -7.62
N VAL A 52 13.58 -19.68 -8.70
CA VAL A 52 13.53 -18.21 -8.65
C VAL A 52 12.18 -17.72 -8.12
N LEU A 53 11.07 -18.27 -8.62
CA LEU A 53 9.73 -17.93 -8.10
C LEU A 53 9.60 -18.25 -6.61
N ARG A 54 10.18 -19.37 -6.15
CA ARG A 54 10.18 -19.75 -4.74
C ARG A 54 11.02 -18.79 -3.89
N LEU A 55 12.17 -18.32 -4.39
CA LEU A 55 12.98 -17.30 -3.73
C LEU A 55 12.24 -15.97 -3.59
N ILE A 56 11.59 -15.52 -4.67
CA ILE A 56 10.74 -14.32 -4.65
C ILE A 56 9.67 -14.48 -3.58
N PHE A 57 8.95 -15.60 -3.58
CA PHE A 57 7.88 -15.86 -2.63
C PHE A 57 8.36 -15.83 -1.17
N PHE A 58 9.55 -16.39 -0.87
CA PHE A 58 10.12 -16.31 0.48
C PHE A 58 10.65 -14.92 0.85
N THR A 59 10.96 -14.07 -0.13
CA THR A 59 11.44 -12.70 0.10
C THR A 59 10.28 -11.71 0.29
N LEU A 60 9.10 -12.00 -0.27
CA LEU A 60 7.91 -11.14 -0.17
C LEU A 60 7.51 -10.78 1.28
N PRO A 61 7.45 -11.71 2.25
CA PRO A 61 7.11 -11.37 3.63
C PRO A 61 8.04 -10.34 4.26
N TRP A 62 9.34 -10.43 3.97
CA TRP A 62 10.33 -9.47 4.46
C TRP A 62 10.14 -8.09 3.82
N LEU A 63 9.84 -8.04 2.52
CA LEU A 63 9.54 -6.80 1.81
C LEU A 63 8.28 -6.12 2.37
N LEU A 64 7.25 -6.90 2.70
CA LEU A 64 5.98 -6.38 3.23
C LEU A 64 6.16 -5.59 4.53
N VAL A 65 7.14 -5.92 5.37
CA VAL A 65 7.45 -5.17 6.60
C VAL A 65 7.73 -3.69 6.30
N PHE A 66 8.36 -3.40 5.17
CA PHE A 66 8.65 -2.03 4.71
C PHE A 66 7.52 -1.45 3.87
N ILE A 67 6.92 -2.26 3.00
CA ILE A 67 5.88 -1.82 2.06
C ILE A 67 4.61 -1.39 2.79
N ILE A 68 4.21 -2.10 3.86
CA ILE A 68 2.99 -1.81 4.61
C ILE A 68 3.01 -0.38 5.18
N PRO A 69 3.99 0.05 6.00
CA PRO A 69 3.99 1.41 6.57
C PRO A 69 4.10 2.50 5.49
N MET A 70 4.87 2.27 4.42
CA MET A 70 4.94 3.21 3.28
C MET A 70 3.59 3.35 2.58
N SER A 71 2.90 2.22 2.37
CA SER A 71 1.58 2.19 1.74
C SER A 71 0.52 2.86 2.61
N VAL A 72 0.61 2.71 3.93
CA VAL A 72 -0.29 3.39 4.88
C VAL A 72 -0.13 4.90 4.79
N MET A 73 1.11 5.42 4.83
CA MET A 73 1.33 6.87 4.69
C MET A 73 0.73 7.40 3.39
N MET A 74 0.98 6.72 2.27
CA MET A 74 0.48 7.14 0.97
C MET A 74 -1.05 7.02 0.88
N ALA A 75 -1.63 5.98 1.48
CA ALA A 75 -3.08 5.80 1.54
C ALA A 75 -3.77 6.92 2.32
N VAL A 76 -3.24 7.26 3.51
CA VAL A 76 -3.73 8.39 4.31
C VAL A 76 -3.73 9.66 3.47
N LEU A 77 -2.59 9.98 2.86
CA LEU A 77 -2.42 11.21 2.10
C LEU A 77 -3.39 11.29 0.91
N LEU A 78 -3.52 10.21 0.12
CA LEU A 78 -4.43 10.16 -1.02
C LEU A 78 -5.91 10.24 -0.61
N THR A 79 -6.30 9.57 0.48
CA THR A 79 -7.67 9.63 0.99
C THR A 79 -8.02 11.06 1.44
N PHE A 80 -7.16 11.70 2.25
CA PHE A 80 -7.41 13.09 2.66
C PHE A 80 -7.38 14.06 1.48
N LEU A 81 -6.53 13.82 0.47
CA LEU A 81 -6.51 14.62 -0.74
C LEU A 81 -7.83 14.53 -1.50
N ARG A 82 -8.41 13.33 -1.61
CA ARG A 82 -9.72 13.12 -2.25
C ARG A 82 -10.85 13.78 -1.47
N LEU A 83 -10.94 13.52 -0.16
CA LEU A 83 -11.94 14.13 0.73
C LEU A 83 -11.83 15.67 0.73
N SER A 84 -10.63 16.22 0.60
CA SER A 84 -10.40 17.65 0.46
C SER A 84 -10.87 18.17 -0.91
N GLY A 85 -10.56 17.46 -2.00
CA GLY A 85 -10.98 17.82 -3.36
C GLY A 85 -12.50 17.80 -3.53
N ASP A 86 -13.17 16.86 -2.88
CA ASP A 86 -14.63 16.72 -2.87
C ASP A 86 -15.33 17.66 -1.87
N ASN A 87 -14.57 18.53 -1.17
CA ASN A 87 -15.04 19.42 -0.10
C ASN A 87 -15.73 18.73 1.09
N GLU A 88 -15.60 17.40 1.22
CA GLU A 88 -16.18 16.64 2.33
C GLU A 88 -15.58 17.06 3.68
N ILE A 89 -14.28 17.35 3.73
CA ILE A 89 -13.60 17.86 4.94
C ILE A 89 -14.23 19.19 5.39
N VAL A 90 -14.58 20.08 4.45
CA VAL A 90 -15.20 21.37 4.76
C VAL A 90 -16.62 21.18 5.27
N ALA A 91 -17.39 20.30 4.61
CA ALA A 91 -18.75 19.96 5.04
C ALA A 91 -18.78 19.36 6.45
N LEU A 92 -17.90 18.41 6.75
CA LEU A 92 -17.77 17.80 8.07
C LEU A 92 -17.41 18.84 9.16
N LYS A 93 -16.45 19.74 8.87
CA LYS A 93 -16.11 20.86 9.77
C LYS A 93 -17.29 21.81 10.00
N SER A 94 -18.08 22.10 8.97
CA SER A 94 -19.26 22.99 9.08
C SER A 94 -20.35 22.42 9.99
N CYS A 95 -20.46 21.09 10.08
CA CYS A 95 -21.37 20.39 10.99
C CYS A 95 -20.85 20.35 12.44
N GLY A 96 -19.76 21.07 12.75
CA GLY A 96 -19.15 21.11 14.09
C GLY A 96 -18.32 19.88 14.45
N MET A 97 -17.99 19.02 13.47
CA MET A 97 -17.11 17.88 13.72
C MET A 97 -15.64 18.28 13.57
N SER A 98 -14.85 17.97 14.59
CA SER A 98 -13.40 17.98 14.49
C SER A 98 -12.95 16.72 13.76
N ILE A 99 -12.14 16.89 12.72
CA ILE A 99 -11.54 15.84 11.89
C ILE A 99 -10.07 15.74 12.27
#